data_AF-A0A8J3X3H7-F1
#
_entry.id   AF-A0A8J3X3H7-F1
#
_cell.length_a   1.000
_cell.length_b   1.000
_cell.length_c   1.000
_cell.angle_alpha   90.00
_cell.angle_beta   90.00
_cell.angle_gamma   90.00
#
_symmetry.space_group_name_H-M   'P 1'
#
loop_
_entity.id
_entity.type
_entity.pdbx_description
1 polymer ?
#
loop_
_entity_poly.entity_id
_entity_poly.type
_entity_poly.pdbx_seq_one_letter_code
_entity_poly.pdbx_strand_id
1 'polypeptide(L)'
;MSYRQTFMEDVRRQLAAETESDAIRRVRFFGAGLSIPFGLIGIAGFLAMAQADMPWAAAPGCLVMLAGGVLGICSQRKADVWSSRRLGAWAASCTVVGFLEYFLVNWLT
;
A
#
# COMPACT_ATOMS: atom_id res chain seq x y z
N MET A 1 -0.58 40.35 -2.51
CA MET A 1 -0.53 38.89 -2.75
C MET A 1 -0.62 38.65 -4.25
N SER A 2 0.23 37.78 -4.80
CA SER A 2 0.27 37.51 -6.24
C SER A 2 -0.87 36.57 -6.63
N TYR A 3 -1.55 36.84 -7.75
CA TYR A 3 -2.65 36.01 -8.31
C TYR A 3 -2.26 34.52 -8.44
N ARG A 4 -0.96 34.26 -8.65
CA ARG A 4 -0.39 32.92 -8.76
C ARG A 4 -0.37 32.17 -7.42
N GLN A 5 -0.23 32.88 -6.31
CA GLN A 5 -0.25 32.28 -4.95
C GLN A 5 -1.67 31.88 -4.56
N THR A 6 -2.65 32.76 -4.80
CA THR A 6 -4.07 32.49 -4.52
C THR A 6 -4.59 31.33 -5.35
N PHE A 7 -4.25 31.26 -6.65
CA PHE A 7 -4.64 30.14 -7.51
C PHE A 7 -4.06 28.80 -7.03
N MET A 8 -2.78 28.77 -6.62
CA MET A 8 -2.16 27.55 -6.10
C MET A 8 -2.72 27.13 -4.73
N GLU A 9 -3.15 28.08 -3.90
CA GLU A 9 -3.85 27.82 -2.65
C GLU A 9 -5.24 27.24 -2.88
N ASP A 10 -6.01 27.77 -3.83
CA ASP A 10 -7.34 27.24 -4.19
C ASP A 10 -7.24 25.85 -4.83
N VAL A 11 -6.26 25.62 -5.71
CA VAL A 11 -5.98 24.29 -6.26
C VAL A 11 -5.60 23.31 -5.15
N ARG A 12 -4.77 23.72 -4.17
CA ARG A 12 -4.44 22.90 -3.00
C ARG A 12 -5.66 22.61 -2.13
N ARG A 13 -6.56 23.59 -1.93
CA ARG A 13 -7.81 23.42 -1.19
C ARG A 13 -8.77 22.45 -1.90
N GLN A 14 -8.88 22.54 -3.22
CA GLN A 14 -9.68 21.61 -4.02
C GLN A 14 -9.08 20.20 -4.10
N LEU A 15 -7.78 20.06 -3.88
CA LEU A 15 -7.10 18.76 -3.73
C LEU A 15 -7.03 18.27 -2.27
N ALA A 16 -7.47 19.07 -1.31
CA ALA A 16 -7.49 18.71 0.11
C ALA A 16 -8.67 17.77 0.41
N ALA A 17 -8.47 16.87 1.38
CA ALA A 17 -9.42 15.82 1.75
C ALA A 17 -10.83 16.30 2.13
N GLU A 18 -11.00 17.59 2.43
CA GLU A 18 -12.28 18.20 2.76
C GLU A 18 -13.27 18.26 1.58
N THR A 19 -12.79 18.16 0.34
CA THR A 19 -13.63 18.14 -0.86
C THR A 19 -13.82 16.74 -1.44
N GLU A 20 -13.21 15.72 -0.84
CA GLU A 20 -13.26 14.36 -1.37
C GLU A 20 -14.63 13.73 -1.08
N SER A 21 -15.32 13.28 -2.13
CA SER A 21 -16.57 12.54 -1.99
C SER A 21 -16.36 11.31 -1.12
N ASP A 22 -17.30 11.03 -0.20
CA ASP A 22 -17.26 9.86 0.68
C ASP A 22 -17.07 8.54 -0.08
N ALA A 23 -17.59 8.44 -1.31
CA ALA A 23 -17.39 7.27 -2.17
C ALA A 23 -15.90 7.08 -2.53
N ILE A 24 -15.20 8.15 -2.91
CA ILE A 24 -13.78 8.10 -3.29
C ILE A 24 -12.92 7.80 -2.06
N ARG A 25 -13.25 8.39 -0.91
CA ARG A 25 -12.59 8.09 0.36
C ARG A 25 -12.71 6.61 0.73
N ARG A 26 -13.91 6.01 0.57
CA ARG A 26 -14.13 4.58 0.78
C ARG A 26 -13.30 3.72 -0.17
N VAL A 27 -13.31 4.03 -1.47
CA VAL A 27 -12.51 3.29 -2.46
C VAL A 27 -11.02 3.33 -2.10
N ARG A 28 -10.49 4.49 -1.70
CA ARG A 28 -9.10 4.61 -1.24
C ARG A 28 -8.84 3.78 0.02
N PHE A 29 -9.76 3.84 0.98
CA PHE A 29 -9.65 3.09 2.23
C PHE A 29 -9.66 1.57 1.98
N PHE A 30 -10.55 1.07 1.12
CA PHE A 30 -10.62 -0.34 0.75
C PHE A 30 -9.43 -0.78 -0.12
N GLY A 31 -9.02 0.05 -1.09
CA GLY A 31 -7.85 -0.24 -1.93
C GLY A 31 -6.56 -0.35 -1.12
N ALA A 32 -6.31 0.59 -0.21
CA ALA A 32 -5.20 0.50 0.73
C ALA A 32 -5.39 -0.61 1.78
N GLY A 33 -6.65 -0.86 2.17
CA GLY A 33 -7.03 -1.88 3.13
C GLY A 33 -6.74 -3.29 2.63
N LEU A 34 -6.75 -3.52 1.31
CA LEU A 34 -6.36 -4.80 0.70
C LEU A 34 -4.87 -5.08 0.86
N SER A 35 -3.98 -4.09 0.86
CA SER A 35 -2.53 -4.33 1.06
C SER A 35 -2.19 -4.82 2.47
N ILE A 36 -3.00 -4.48 3.47
CA ILE A 36 -2.79 -4.86 4.88
C ILE A 36 -2.83 -6.38 5.10
N PRO A 37 -3.89 -7.12 4.71
CA PRO A 37 -3.93 -8.57 4.87
C PRO A 37 -2.82 -9.27 4.07
N PHE A 38 -2.44 -8.76 2.89
CA PHE A 38 -1.26 -9.29 2.19
C PHE A 38 0.04 -9.06 2.96
N GLY A 39 0.19 -7.93 3.67
CA GLY A 39 1.29 -7.74 4.60
C GLY A 39 1.31 -8.77 5.74
N LEU A 40 0.14 -9.14 6.27
CA LEU A 40 0.02 -10.21 7.27
C LEU A 40 0.38 -11.58 6.70
N ILE A 41 0.01 -11.86 5.45
CA ILE A 41 0.45 -13.08 4.74
C ILE A 41 1.97 -13.10 4.61
N GLY A 42 2.61 -11.96 4.34
CA GLY A 42 4.08 -11.86 4.35
C GLY A 42 4.69 -12.25 5.69
N ILE A 43 4.11 -11.81 6.82
CA ILE A 43 4.53 -12.20 8.17
C ILE A 43 4.33 -13.70 8.40
N ALA A 44 3.18 -14.25 8.01
CA ALA A 44 2.91 -15.68 8.11
C ALA A 44 3.91 -16.52 7.30
N GLY A 45 4.30 -16.05 6.11
CA GLY A 45 5.35 -16.67 5.30
C GLY A 45 6.70 -16.70 6.00
N PHE A 46 7.10 -15.62 6.69
CA PHE A 46 8.32 -15.63 7.51
C PHE A 46 8.26 -16.62 8.67
N LEU A 47 7.10 -16.74 9.33
CA LEU A 47 6.91 -17.72 10.39
C LEU A 47 7.03 -19.16 9.84
N ALA A 48 6.45 -19.44 8.68
CA ALA A 48 6.57 -20.73 8.00
C ALA A 48 8.02 -21.06 7.62
N MET A 49 8.80 -20.07 7.16
CA MET A 49 10.24 -20.25 6.90
C MET A 49 11.03 -20.55 8.18
N ALA A 50 10.71 -19.87 9.28
CA ALA A 50 11.33 -20.12 10.58
C ALA A 50 11.02 -21.52 11.12
N GLN A 51 9.86 -22.09 10.74
CA GLN A 51 9.45 -23.46 11.05
C GLN A 51 10.00 -24.50 10.04
N ALA A 52 10.74 -24.06 9.03
CA ALA A 52 11.25 -24.86 7.92
C ALA A 52 10.17 -25.51 7.01
N ASP A 53 8.94 -24.98 7.05
CA ASP A 53 7.83 -25.42 6.19
C ASP A 53 7.89 -24.79 4.79
N MET A 54 8.70 -23.74 4.60
CA MET A 54 8.88 -23.05 3.32
C MET A 54 10.34 -22.71 3.03
N PRO A 55 10.75 -22.70 1.75
CA PRO A 55 12.10 -22.31 1.36
C PRO A 55 12.34 -20.82 1.58
N TRP A 56 13.55 -20.49 2.04
CA TRP A 56 14.01 -19.09 2.19
C TRP A 56 14.06 -18.32 0.86
N ALA A 57 13.95 -19.01 -0.28
CA ALA A 57 13.82 -18.40 -1.59
C ALA A 57 12.56 -17.51 -1.71
N ALA A 58 11.50 -17.78 -0.94
CA ALA A 58 10.28 -16.97 -0.96
C ALA A 58 10.35 -15.72 -0.04
N ALA A 59 11.46 -15.55 0.70
CA ALA A 59 11.65 -14.45 1.64
C ALA A 59 11.56 -13.04 1.02
N PRO A 60 12.11 -12.76 -0.18
CA PRO A 60 12.01 -11.43 -0.75
C PRO A 60 10.56 -11.09 -1.13
N GLY A 61 9.80 -12.05 -1.68
CA GLY A 61 8.35 -11.89 -1.90
C GLY A 61 7.59 -11.54 -0.62
N CYS A 62 7.88 -12.22 0.48
CA CYS A 62 7.32 -11.92 1.80
C CYS A 62 7.71 -10.52 2.31
N LEU A 63 8.97 -10.10 2.14
CA LEU A 63 9.42 -8.74 2.51
C LEU A 63 8.63 -7.66 1.75
N VAL A 64 8.47 -7.85 0.44
CA VAL A 64 7.79 -6.87 -0.43
C VAL A 64 6.30 -6.81 -0.08
N MET A 65 5.65 -7.94 0.21
CA MET A 65 4.26 -7.95 0.71
C MET A 65 4.12 -7.21 2.04
N LEU A 66 5.05 -7.42 2.97
CA LEU A 66 5.07 -6.77 4.28
C LEU A 66 5.25 -5.25 4.13
N ALA A 67 6.17 -4.82 3.26
CA ALA A 67 6.34 -3.40 2.90
C ALA A 67 5.04 -2.80 2.32
N GLY A 68 4.34 -3.54 1.45
CA GLY A 68 3.04 -3.15 0.93
C GLY A 68 1.99 -2.96 2.03
N GLY A 69 1.93 -3.86 3.01
CA GLY A 69 1.04 -3.75 4.16
C GLY A 69 1.32 -2.52 5.04
N VAL A 70 2.60 -2.24 5.33
CA VAL A 70 3.01 -1.05 6.08
C VAL A 70 2.64 0.23 5.32
N LEU A 71 2.90 0.28 4.02
CA LEU A 71 2.50 1.41 3.16
C LEU A 71 0.98 1.58 3.11
N GLY A 72 0.22 0.48 3.12
CA GLY A 72 -1.24 0.47 3.24
C GLY A 72 -1.70 1.18 4.53
N ILE A 73 -1.16 0.80 5.69
CA ILE A 73 -1.46 1.45 6.98
C ILE A 73 -1.08 2.93 6.96
N CYS A 74 0.12 3.26 6.46
CA CYS A 74 0.59 4.64 6.35
C CYS A 74 -0.32 5.48 5.44
N SER A 75 -0.81 4.92 4.34
CA SER A 75 -1.70 5.61 3.41
C SER A 75 -3.06 5.94 4.05
N GLN A 76 -3.58 5.09 4.94
CA GLN A 76 -4.83 5.31 5.68
C GLN A 76 -4.69 6.40 6.76
N ARG A 77 -3.50 6.58 7.34
CA ARG A 77 -3.23 7.58 8.38
C ARG A 77 -2.97 9.00 7.85
N LYS A 78 -2.73 9.18 6.55
CA LYS A 78 -2.44 10.51 5.99
C LYS A 78 -3.73 11.27 5.63
N ALA A 79 -3.83 12.50 6.14
CA ALA A 79 -4.91 13.44 5.84
C ALA A 79 -4.80 14.08 4.44
N ASP A 80 -3.60 14.09 3.85
CA ASP A 80 -3.37 14.63 2.50
C ASP A 80 -3.65 13.57 1.42
N VAL A 81 -4.67 13.83 0.60
CA VAL A 81 -5.18 12.96 -0.48
C VAL A 81 -4.10 12.61 -1.49
N TRP A 82 -3.27 13.58 -1.91
CA TRP A 82 -2.26 13.35 -2.92
C TRP A 82 -1.19 12.38 -2.41
N SER A 83 -0.72 12.62 -1.19
CA SER A 83 0.26 11.76 -0.54
C SER A 83 -0.30 10.37 -0.25
N SER A 84 -1.58 10.28 0.15
CA SER A 84 -2.27 9.02 0.43
C SER A 84 -2.46 8.19 -0.83
N ARG A 85 -2.86 8.81 -1.96
CA ARG A 85 -2.98 8.12 -3.26
C ARG A 85 -1.64 7.58 -3.75
N ARG A 86 -0.56 8.38 -3.65
CA ARG A 86 0.77 7.93 -4.04
C ARG A 86 1.24 6.76 -3.19
N LEU A 87 1.07 6.82 -1.87
CA LEU A 87 1.40 5.72 -0.97
C LEU A 87 0.53 4.48 -1.22
N GLY A 88 -0.76 4.66 -1.49
CA GLY A 88 -1.66 3.56 -1.85
C GLY A 88 -1.27 2.87 -3.16
N ALA A 89 -0.85 3.64 -4.17
CA ALA A 89 -0.33 3.08 -5.41
C ALA A 89 0.96 2.27 -5.18
N TRP A 90 1.91 2.81 -4.40
CA TRP A 90 3.11 2.06 -4.01
C TRP A 90 2.78 0.80 -3.21
N ALA A 91 1.84 0.89 -2.26
CA ALA A 91 1.37 -0.25 -1.48
C ALA A 91 0.81 -1.35 -2.39
N ALA A 92 -0.03 -0.98 -3.35
CA ALA A 92 -0.60 -1.92 -4.32
C ALA A 92 0.48 -2.56 -5.20
N SER A 93 1.44 -1.78 -5.72
CA SER A 93 2.55 -2.31 -6.51
C SER A 93 3.38 -3.31 -5.71
N CYS A 94 3.75 -2.98 -4.46
CA CYS A 94 4.46 -3.90 -3.59
C CYS A 94 3.64 -5.17 -3.32
N THR A 95 2.34 -5.05 -3.03
CA THR A 95 1.48 -6.20 -2.81
C THR A 95 1.43 -7.13 -4.02
N VAL A 96 1.25 -6.61 -5.24
CA VAL A 96 1.19 -7.41 -6.47
C VAL A 96 2.53 -8.07 -6.77
N VAL A 97 3.63 -7.32 -6.71
CA VAL A 97 4.97 -7.84 -6.99
C VAL A 97 5.36 -8.92 -5.98
N GLY A 98 5.19 -8.64 -4.68
CA GLY A 98 5.54 -9.58 -3.63
C GLY A 98 4.67 -10.84 -3.67
N PHE A 99 3.37 -10.71 -3.98
CA PHE A 99 2.48 -11.86 -4.13
C PHE A 99 2.87 -12.72 -5.33
N LEU A 100 3.17 -12.11 -6.48
CA LEU A 100 3.61 -12.85 -7.67
C LEU A 100 4.92 -13.59 -7.43
N GLU A 101 5.90 -12.94 -6.81
CA GLU A 101 7.17 -13.57 -6.46
C GLU A 101 6.96 -14.74 -5.50
N TYR A 102 6.24 -14.52 -4.40
CA TYR A 102 5.91 -15.55 -3.43
C TYR A 102 5.20 -16.76 -4.07
N PHE A 103 4.21 -16.48 -4.94
CA PHE A 103 3.45 -17.51 -5.64
C PHE A 103 4.31 -18.28 -6.63
N LEU A 104 5.13 -17.59 -7.43
CA LEU A 104 6.02 -18.21 -8.41
C LEU A 104 7.07 -19.10 -7.74
N VAL A 105 7.68 -18.61 -6.65
CA VAL A 105 8.68 -19.40 -5.93
C VAL A 105 8.04 -20.66 -5.35
N ASN A 106 6.94 -20.54 -4.61
CA ASN A 106 6.25 -21.71 -4.04
C ASN A 106 5.65 -22.66 -5.08
N TRP A 107 5.36 -22.19 -6.29
CA TRP A 107 4.87 -23.06 -7.36
C TRP A 107 6.01 -23.83 -8.05
N LEU A 108 7.21 -23.25 -8.11
CA LEU A 108 8.35 -23.81 -8.81
C LEU A 108 9.24 -24.72 -7.94
N THR A 109 9.12 -24.63 -6.61
CA THR A 109 9.80 -25.50 -5.64
C THR A 109 8.89 -26.60 -5.12
#